data_AF-A0A938BKI9-F1
#
_entry.id   AF-A0A938BKI9-F1
#
_cell.length_a   1.000
_cell.length_b   1.000
_cell.length_c   1.000
_cell.angle_alpha   90.00
_cell.angle_beta   90.00
_cell.angle_gamma   90.00
#
_symmetry.space_group_name_H-M   'P 1'
#
loop_
_entity.id
_entity.type
_entity.pdbx_description
1 polymer ?
#
loop_
_entity_poly.entity_id
_entity_poly.type
_entity_poly.pdbx_seq_one_letter_code
_entity_poly.pdbx_strand_id
1 'polypeptide(L)'
;VLPCDVTCHDQMIHAAQETRTRFGRVDFLIVNAGVIYPGLVEDIDRIDDLKAHIEINLWGAVLTVRTFAPLLTHGGRILFVSSGFRKGRPPCRLCA
;
A
#
# COMPACT_ATOMS: atom_id res chain seq x y z
N VAL A 1 -17.31 -6.23 3.00
CA VAL A 1 -16.00 -5.64 3.36
C VAL A 1 -15.14 -6.76 3.89
N LEU A 2 -13.91 -6.92 3.37
CA LEU A 2 -12.97 -7.94 3.84
C LEU A 2 -11.73 -7.21 4.40
N PRO A 3 -11.50 -7.24 5.73
CA PRO A 3 -10.27 -6.73 6.31
C PRO A 3 -9.06 -7.52 5.77
N CYS A 4 -8.00 -6.81 5.40
CA CYS A 4 -6.79 -7.42 4.87
C CYS A 4 -5.58 -6.52 5.14
N ASP A 5 -4.57 -7.05 5.83
CA ASP A 5 -3.27 -6.43 5.98
C ASP A 5 -2.41 -6.76 4.76
N VAL A 6 -1.95 -5.73 4.05
CA VAL A 6 -1.13 -5.88 2.83
C VAL A 6 0.26 -6.45 3.09
N THR A 7 0.70 -6.50 4.35
CA THR A 7 1.97 -7.14 4.77
C THR A 7 1.79 -8.62 5.11
N CYS A 8 0.55 -9.11 5.25
CA CYS A 8 0.26 -10.49 5.59
C CYS A 8 -0.05 -11.33 4.35
N HIS A 9 0.87 -12.23 3.99
CA HIS A 9 0.74 -13.08 2.80
C HIS A 9 -0.55 -13.91 2.78
N ASP A 10 -0.89 -14.55 3.90
CA ASP A 10 -2.06 -15.42 3.99
C ASP A 10 -3.37 -14.65 3.87
N GLN A 11 -3.45 -13.45 4.46
CA GLN A 11 -4.62 -12.59 4.31
C GLN A 11 -4.80 -12.12 2.87
N MET A 12 -3.70 -11.79 2.17
CA MET A 12 -3.73 -11.39 0.76
C MET A 12 -4.19 -12.52 -0.15
N ILE A 13 -3.71 -13.75 0.08
CA ILE A 13 -4.17 -14.94 -0.64
C ILE A 13 -5.66 -15.16 -0.41
N HIS A 14 -6.09 -15.13 0.85
CA HIS A 14 -7.50 -15.29 1.21
C HIS A 14 -8.36 -14.21 0.55
N ALA A 15 -7.90 -12.96 0.51
CA ALA A 15 -8.62 -11.87 -0.15
C ALA A 15 -8.76 -12.04 -1.67
N ALA A 16 -7.72 -12.51 -2.36
CA ALA A 16 -7.80 -12.83 -3.78
C ALA A 16 -8.72 -14.03 -4.04
N GLN A 17 -8.70 -15.05 -3.18
CA GLN A 17 -9.60 -16.20 -3.28
C GLN A 17 -11.07 -15.78 -3.13
N GLU A 18 -11.40 -15.00 -2.09
CA GLU A 18 -12.76 -14.49 -1.87
C GLU A 18 -13.23 -13.59 -3.02
N THR A 19 -12.33 -12.74 -3.53
CA THR A 19 -12.62 -11.88 -4.69
C THR A 19 -12.94 -12.72 -5.93
N ARG A 20 -12.15 -13.77 -6.20
CA ARG A 20 -12.39 -14.69 -7.29
C ARG A 20 -13.71 -15.45 -7.12
N THR A 21 -13.99 -15.96 -5.92
CA THR A 21 -15.23 -16.70 -5.65
C THR A 21 -16.46 -15.83 -5.88
N ARG A 22 -16.41 -14.55 -5.46
CA ARG A 22 -17.57 -13.66 -5.51
C ARG A 22 -17.74 -12.94 -6.85
N PHE A 23 -16.65 -12.57 -7.51
CA PHE A 23 -16.68 -11.71 -8.70
C PHE A 23 -16.04 -12.35 -9.94
N GLY A 24 -15.29 -13.44 -9.77
CA GLY A 24 -14.58 -14.15 -10.84
C GLY A 24 -13.31 -13.46 -11.34
N ARG A 25 -13.23 -12.13 -11.28
CA ARG A 25 -12.19 -11.30 -11.89
C ARG A 25 -12.01 -9.96 -11.20
N VAL A 26 -11.01 -9.20 -11.62
CA VAL A 26 -10.73 -7.82 -11.19
C VAL A 26 -10.57 -6.91 -12.42
N ASP A 27 -11.40 -5.87 -12.49
CA ASP A 27 -11.30 -4.86 -13.55
C ASP A 27 -10.40 -3.67 -13.13
N PHE A 28 -10.43 -3.32 -11.85
CA PHE A 28 -9.61 -2.25 -11.26
C PHE A 28 -8.97 -2.72 -9.96
N LEU A 29 -7.65 -2.59 -9.87
CA LEU A 29 -6.87 -2.82 -8.65
C LEU A 29 -6.28 -1.48 -8.18
N ILE A 30 -6.70 -1.02 -7.01
CA ILE A 30 -6.20 0.24 -6.42
C ILE A 30 -5.25 -0.11 -5.28
N VAL A 31 -3.96 0.11 -5.52
CA VAL A 31 -2.88 -0.09 -4.55
C VAL A 31 -2.73 1.21 -3.75
N ASN A 32 -3.52 1.32 -2.69
CA ASN A 32 -3.64 2.54 -1.87
C ASN A 32 -3.14 2.39 -0.43
N ALA A 33 -3.07 1.18 0.11
CA ALA A 33 -2.63 0.98 1.48
C ALA A 33 -1.23 1.60 1.67
N GLY A 34 -1.12 2.49 2.65
CA GLY A 34 0.11 3.21 2.91
C GLY A 34 0.08 3.94 4.24
N VAL A 35 1.25 4.09 4.85
CA VAL A 35 1.48 4.84 6.09
C VAL A 35 2.54 5.91 5.85
N ILE A 36 2.55 6.93 6.70
CA ILE A 36 3.59 7.96 6.71
C ILE A 36 4.06 8.19 8.13
N TYR A 37 5.38 8.22 8.31
CA TYR A 37 6.02 8.62 9.54
C TYR A 37 6.76 9.93 9.27
N PRO A 38 6.20 11.08 9.70
CA PRO A 38 6.77 12.38 9.39
C PRO A 38 8.03 12.65 10.21
N GLY A 39 9.05 13.24 9.60
CA GLY A 39 10.31 13.60 10.25
C GLY A 39 11.49 13.48 9.30
N LEU A 40 12.67 13.95 9.72
CA LEU A 40 13.91 13.52 9.09
C LEU A 40 14.22 12.09 9.52
N VAL A 41 15.02 11.37 8.72
CA VAL A 41 15.37 9.98 9.03
C VAL A 41 16.10 9.87 10.38
N GLU A 42 16.91 10.88 10.74
CA GLU A 42 17.59 10.97 12.03
C GLU A 42 16.67 11.28 13.21
N ASP A 43 15.47 11.81 12.96
CA ASP A 43 14.48 12.17 13.98
C ASP A 43 13.50 11.03 14.29
N ILE A 44 13.58 9.89 13.57
CA ILE A 44 12.67 8.77 13.78
C ILE A 44 13.25 7.82 14.82
N ASP A 45 12.73 7.91 16.04
CA ASP A 45 13.21 7.15 17.21
C ASP A 45 13.11 5.63 17.03
N ARG A 46 12.06 5.16 16.36
CA ARG A 46 11.75 3.74 16.23
C ARG A 46 12.15 3.24 14.84
N ILE A 47 13.21 2.45 14.77
CA ILE A 47 13.61 1.78 13.52
C ILE A 47 12.48 0.94 12.90
N ASP A 48 11.59 0.40 13.74
CA ASP A 48 10.46 -0.40 13.30
C ASP A 48 9.42 0.42 12.52
N ASP A 49 9.33 1.74 12.75
CA ASP A 49 8.46 2.63 11.98
C ASP A 49 9.00 2.80 10.55
N LEU A 50 10.32 2.94 10.40
CA LEU A 50 10.99 2.97 9.10
C LEU A 50 10.82 1.63 8.35
N LYS A 51 10.96 0.51 9.05
CA LYS A 51 10.72 -0.82 8.47
C LYS A 51 9.26 -0.98 8.04
N ALA A 52 8.30 -0.61 8.89
CA ALA A 52 6.89 -0.67 8.58
C ALA A 52 6.52 0.20 7.38
N HIS A 53 7.15 1.37 7.24
CA HIS A 53 6.96 2.24 6.08
C HIS A 53 7.34 1.53 4.76
N ILE A 54 8.50 0.84 4.74
CA ILE A 54 8.94 0.06 3.57
C ILE A 54 8.02 -1.16 3.38
N GLU A 55 7.73 -1.88 4.46
CA GLU A 55 6.96 -3.11 4.41
C GLU A 55 5.54 -2.87 3.87
N ILE A 56 4.87 -1.81 4.31
CA ILE A 56 3.51 -1.47 3.87
C ILE A 56 3.54 -0.82 2.49
N ASN A 57 4.30 0.26 2.31
CA ASN A 57 4.18 1.11 1.12
C ASN A 57 4.87 0.51 -0.11
N LEU A 58 5.90 -0.32 0.07
CA LEU A 58 6.62 -0.97 -1.02
C LEU A 58 6.26 -2.45 -1.11
N TRP A 59 6.57 -3.24 -0.09
CA TRP A 59 6.38 -4.69 -0.19
C TRP A 59 4.90 -5.07 -0.20
N GLY A 60 4.05 -4.40 0.57
CA GLY A 60 2.61 -4.60 0.55
C GLY A 60 2.00 -4.24 -0.80
N ALA A 61 2.52 -3.20 -1.45
CA ALA A 61 2.13 -2.81 -2.80
C ALA A 61 2.52 -3.88 -3.85
N VAL A 62 3.76 -4.40 -3.77
CA VAL A 62 4.24 -5.50 -4.62
C VAL A 62 3.41 -6.76 -4.41
N LEU A 63 3.17 -7.13 -3.15
CA LEU A 63 2.39 -8.31 -2.80
C LEU A 63 0.94 -8.19 -3.30
N THR A 64 0.34 -7.01 -3.19
CA THR A 64 -0.99 -6.73 -3.73
C THR A 64 -1.07 -7.00 -5.22
N VAL A 65 -0.15 -6.43 -6.00
CA VAL A 65 -0.14 -6.67 -7.45
C VAL A 65 0.13 -8.15 -7.76
N ARG A 66 1.14 -8.76 -7.12
CA ARG A 66 1.48 -10.17 -7.35
C ARG A 66 0.29 -11.09 -7.13
N THR A 67 -0.47 -10.87 -6.07
CA THR A 67 -1.57 -11.74 -5.66
C THR A 67 -2.81 -11.56 -6.53
N PHE A 68 -3.10 -10.33 -6.97
CA PHE A 68 -4.31 -10.03 -7.75
C PHE A 68 -4.09 -10.01 -9.27
N ALA A 69 -2.85 -9.92 -9.76
CA ALA A 69 -2.54 -9.90 -11.19
C ALA A 69 -3.17 -11.07 -11.98
N PRO A 70 -3.19 -12.32 -11.47
CA PRO A 70 -3.85 -13.42 -12.19
C PRO A 70 -5.37 -13.27 -12.36
N LEU A 71 -6.01 -12.39 -11.58
CA LEU A 71 -7.45 -12.12 -11.65
C LEU A 71 -7.79 -10.94 -12.56
N LEU A 72 -6.78 -10.17 -13.03
CA LEU A 72 -7.02 -9.00 -13.85
C LEU A 72 -7.58 -9.37 -15.22
N THR A 73 -8.61 -8.62 -15.65
CA THR A 73 -9.22 -8.81 -16.96
C THR A 73 -8.35 -8.25 -18.09
N HIS A 74 -8.64 -8.69 -19.33
CA HIS A 74 -8.08 -8.03 -20.50
C HIS A 74 -8.61 -6.58 -20.56
N GLY A 75 -7.71 -5.61 -20.44
CA GLY A 75 -8.08 -4.20 -20.30
C GLY A 75 -8.21 -3.71 -18.85
N GLY A 76 -7.95 -4.56 -17.85
CA GLY A 76 -7.87 -4.16 -16.45
C GLY A 76 -6.84 -3.06 -16.19
N ARG A 77 -6.98 -2.39 -15.05
CA ARG A 77 -6.12 -1.26 -14.66
C ARG A 77 -5.60 -1.43 -13.23
N ILE A 78 -4.34 -1.11 -13.03
CA ILE A 78 -3.73 -1.00 -11.70
C ILE A 78 -3.42 0.47 -11.46
N LEU A 79 -3.94 1.01 -10.36
CA LEU A 79 -3.67 2.38 -9.93
C LEU A 79 -2.88 2.34 -8.62
N PHE A 80 -1.66 2.88 -8.64
CA PHE A 80 -0.91 3.14 -7.43
C PHE A 80 -1.23 4.53 -6.90
N VAL A 81 -1.65 4.60 -5.64
CA VAL A 81 -1.76 5.88 -4.93
C VAL A 81 -0.43 6.13 -4.25
N SER A 82 0.36 7.01 -4.86
CA SER A 82 1.59 7.52 -4.25
C SER A 82 1.33 8.90 -3.62
N SER A 83 2.40 9.62 -3.27
CA SER A 83 2.30 10.99 -2.76
C SER A 83 3.09 11.96 -3.64
N GLY A 84 2.53 13.15 -3.84
CA GLY A 84 3.20 14.26 -4.51
C GLY A 84 3.97 15.12 -3.52
N PHE A 85 5.01 14.59 -2.89
CA PHE A 85 5.90 15.43 -2.07
C PHE A 85 6.68 16.39 -2.99
N ARG A 86 6.12 17.57 -3.20
CA ARG A 86 6.76 18.66 -3.93
C ARG A 86 7.87 19.23 -3.05
N LYS A 87 9.11 19.25 -3.55
CA LYS A 87 10.25 19.94 -2.94
C LYS A 87 9.86 21.40 -2.68
N GLY A 88 9.81 21.84 -1.41
CA GLY A 88 9.75 23.28 -1.09
C GLY A 88 8.75 23.78 -0.03
N ARG A 89 8.21 22.96 0.89
CA ARG A 89 7.57 23.53 2.08
C ARG A 89 8.66 23.82 3.13
N PRO A 90 8.98 25.09 3.46
CA PRO A 90 9.88 25.38 4.56
C PRO A 90 9.32 24.77 5.86
N PRO A 91 10.16 24.42 6.84
CA PRO A 91 9.70 23.85 8.10
C PRO A 91 8.64 24.78 8.70
N CYS A 92 7.46 24.24 9.01
CA CYS A 92 6.40 24.97 9.69
C CYS A 92 6.92 25.40 11.07
N ARG A 93 7.41 26.65 11.17
CA ARG A 93 7.84 27.29 12.43
C ARG A 93 6.66 27.88 13.22
N LEU A 94 5.41 27.45 12.96
CA LEU A 94 4.20 27.99 13.58
C LEU A 94 3.61 27.08 14.67
N CYS A 95 4.37 26.08 15.11
CA CYS A 95 4.10 25.32 16.33
C CYS A 95 5.30 25.43 17.29
N ALA A 96 5.73 26.66 17.61
CA ALA A 96 6.53 27.02 18.78
C ALA A 96 6.52 28.55 18.94
#